data_AF-A0A660ZXF1-F1
#
_entry.id   AF-A0A660ZXF1-F1
#
_cell.length_a   1.000
_cell.length_b   1.000
_cell.length_c   1.000
_cell.angle_alpha   90.00
_cell.angle_beta   90.00
_cell.angle_gamma   90.00
#
_symmetry.space_group_name_H-M   'P 1'
#
loop_
_entity.id
_entity.type
_entity.pdbx_description
1 polymer ?
#
loop_
_entity_poly.entity_id
_entity_poly.type
_entity_poly.pdbx_seq_one_letter_code
_entity_poly.pdbx_strand_id
1 'polypeptide(L)'
;MFLHETNHEETINAFTRQQWQPLLDLIPEIESATAFGQWSGGETADQAALVVPSCAPGPVVSRFFEIVYAMPLIISFDWGAWDEGRTIASDQNFDLDALDLPTLCKLIT
;
A
#
# COMPACT_ATOMS: atom_id res chain seq x y z
N MET A 1 1.43 -12.22 -7.76
CA MET A 1 1.50 -12.05 -9.24
C MET A 1 1.29 -10.56 -9.50
N PHE A 2 2.11 -9.91 -10.32
CA PHE A 2 1.97 -8.47 -10.57
C PHE A 2 1.03 -8.21 -11.74
N LEU A 3 0.17 -7.19 -11.63
CA LEU A 3 -0.56 -6.65 -12.77
C LEU A 3 0.31 -5.64 -13.49
N HIS A 4 0.16 -5.53 -14.81
CA HIS A 4 0.79 -4.48 -15.57
C HIS A 4 -0.20 -3.34 -15.76
N GLU A 5 0.30 -2.11 -15.87
CA GLU A 5 -0.56 -0.95 -16.14
C GLU A 5 -1.44 -1.13 -17.39
N THR A 6 -1.00 -1.92 -18.37
CA THR A 6 -1.76 -2.18 -19.59
C THR A 6 -2.99 -3.08 -19.41
N ASN A 7 -3.13 -3.82 -18.31
CA ASN A 7 -4.21 -4.79 -18.10
C ASN A 7 -4.81 -4.83 -16.69
N HIS A 8 -4.38 -3.93 -15.81
CA HIS A 8 -4.80 -3.93 -14.42
C HIS A 8 -6.29 -3.62 -14.24
N GLU A 9 -6.84 -2.69 -15.03
CA GLU A 9 -8.23 -2.23 -14.91
C GLU A 9 -9.24 -3.36 -15.08
N GLU A 10 -9.11 -4.17 -16.14
CA GLU A 10 -10.02 -5.30 -16.39
C GLU A 10 -9.95 -6.32 -15.26
N THR A 11 -8.74 -6.63 -14.80
CA THR A 11 -8.55 -7.62 -13.75
C THR A 11 -9.16 -7.15 -12.43
N ILE A 12 -8.88 -5.92 -12.01
CA ILE A 12 -9.37 -5.34 -10.75
C ILE A 12 -10.89 -5.20 -10.76
N ASN A 13 -11.46 -4.68 -11.85
CA ASN A 13 -12.90 -4.49 -11.96
C ASN A 13 -13.68 -5.81 -12.05
N ALA A 14 -13.02 -6.91 -12.44
CA ALA A 14 -13.62 -8.24 -12.46
C ALA A 14 -13.67 -8.92 -11.08
N PHE A 15 -13.01 -8.38 -10.04
CA PHE A 15 -13.08 -8.95 -8.70
C PHE A 15 -14.49 -8.87 -8.12
N THR A 16 -15.01 -10.03 -7.74
CA THR A 16 -16.23 -10.12 -6.96
C THR A 16 -15.99 -9.71 -5.51
N ARG A 17 -17.07 -9.32 -4.82
CA ARG A 17 -17.01 -9.02 -3.37
C ARG A 17 -16.40 -10.15 -2.54
N GLN A 18 -16.66 -11.41 -2.90
CA GLN A 18 -16.08 -12.56 -2.20
C GLN A 18 -14.55 -12.64 -2.37
N GLN A 19 -14.04 -12.26 -3.55
CA GLN A 19 -12.60 -12.22 -3.78
C GLN A 19 -11.93 -11.05 -3.05
N TRP A 20 -12.65 -9.94 -2.82
CA TRP A 20 -12.20 -8.84 -1.96
C TRP A 20 -12.24 -9.15 -0.46
N GLN A 21 -12.94 -10.21 -0.06
CA GLN A 21 -13.20 -10.51 1.36
C GLN A 21 -11.93 -10.56 2.23
N PRO A 22 -10.79 -11.16 1.79
CA PRO A 22 -9.58 -11.17 2.61
C PRO A 22 -9.07 -9.78 2.98
N LEU A 23 -9.22 -8.79 2.10
CA LEU A 23 -8.88 -7.39 2.38
C LEU A 23 -9.93 -6.74 3.29
N LEU A 24 -11.21 -6.97 3.03
CA LEU A 24 -12.31 -6.41 3.82
C LEU A 24 -12.28 -6.92 5.26
N ASP A 25 -11.85 -8.15 5.48
CA ASP A 25 -11.69 -8.76 6.80
C ASP A 25 -10.60 -8.09 7.65
N LEU A 26 -9.65 -7.36 7.02
CA LEU A 26 -8.64 -6.60 7.73
C LEU A 26 -9.14 -5.25 8.27
N ILE A 27 -10.29 -4.74 7.81
CA ILE A 27 -10.79 -3.41 8.19
C ILE A 27 -10.82 -3.23 9.72
N PRO A 28 -11.38 -4.16 10.53
CA PRO A 28 -11.41 -3.99 11.99
C PRO A 28 -10.00 -3.97 12.62
N GLU A 29 -9.04 -4.72 12.07
CA GLU A 29 -7.65 -4.70 12.54
C GLU A 29 -6.95 -3.38 12.21
N ILE A 30 -7.23 -2.81 11.03
CA ILE A 30 -6.71 -1.52 10.59
C ILE A 30 -7.28 -0.40 11.47
N GLU A 31 -8.60 -0.38 11.70
CA GLU A 31 -9.28 0.64 12.52
C GLU A 31 -8.88 0.59 14.00
N SER A 32 -8.48 -0.58 14.50
CA SER A 32 -8.01 -0.75 15.89
C SER A 32 -6.50 -0.57 16.07
N ALA A 33 -5.74 -0.48 14.98
CA ALA A 33 -4.30 -0.32 15.03
C ALA A 33 -3.92 1.08 15.55
N THR A 34 -3.05 1.13 16.56
CA THR A 34 -2.51 2.40 17.10
C THR A 34 -1.25 2.86 16.37
N ALA A 35 -0.60 1.97 15.62
CA ALA A 35 0.56 2.25 14.79
C ALA A 35 0.63 1.25 13.63
N PHE A 36 1.10 1.72 12.48
CA PHE A 36 1.26 0.90 11.26
C PHE A 36 2.71 0.48 10.99
N GLY A 37 3.67 1.00 11.76
CA GLY A 37 5.07 0.62 11.67
C GLY A 37 5.90 1.30 12.74
N GLN A 38 7.16 0.90 12.82
CA GLN A 38 8.12 1.45 13.75
C GLN A 38 9.39 1.85 13.02
N TRP A 39 9.70 3.15 13.08
CA TRP A 39 10.97 3.67 12.58
C TRP A 39 12.12 3.30 13.52
N SER A 40 13.25 2.94 12.94
CA SER A 40 14.51 2.67 13.62
C SER A 40 15.68 3.14 12.76
N GLY A 41 16.83 3.45 13.38
CA GLY A 41 17.98 4.00 12.67
C GLY A 41 17.91 5.53 12.47
N GLY A 42 18.83 6.09 11.69
CA GLY A 42 19.03 7.54 11.56
C GLY A 42 19.95 8.15 12.64
N GLU A 43 20.29 7.36 13.66
CA GLU A 43 21.30 7.72 14.64
C GLU A 43 22.71 7.47 14.08
N THR A 44 23.65 8.33 14.47
CA THR A 44 25.07 8.10 14.15
C THR A 44 25.60 7.06 15.13
N ALA A 45 25.89 5.85 14.66
CA ALA A 45 26.64 4.89 15.46
C ALA A 45 28.11 5.31 15.50
N ASP A 46 28.76 5.15 16.65
CA ASP A 46 30.12 5.63 16.96
C ASP A 46 31.07 5.67 15.73
N GLN A 47 31.52 6.89 15.44
CA GLN A 47 32.67 7.30 14.61
C GLN A 47 32.93 6.68 13.22
N ALA A 48 32.00 5.95 12.58
CA ALA A 48 32.10 5.66 11.13
C ALA A 48 30.84 5.07 10.48
N ALA A 49 29.88 4.59 11.25
CA ALA A 49 28.74 3.84 10.71
C ALA A 49 27.46 4.69 10.73
N LEU A 50 26.97 5.03 9.54
CA LEU A 50 25.62 5.58 9.38
C LEU A 50 24.61 4.43 9.50
N VAL A 51 23.73 4.48 10.49
CA VAL A 51 22.57 3.58 10.53
C VAL A 51 21.51 4.15 9.61
N VAL A 52 21.26 3.51 8.48
CA VAL A 52 20.22 3.92 7.52
C VAL A 52 18.85 3.82 8.19
N PRO A 53 18.02 4.88 8.20
CA PRO A 53 16.66 4.80 8.70
C PRO A 53 15.86 3.69 8.00
N SER A 54 15.15 2.89 8.77
CA SER A 54 14.25 1.85 8.26
C SER A 54 12.95 1.84 9.05
N CYS A 55 11.84 1.53 8.38
CA CYS A 55 10.55 1.34 9.02
C CYS A 55 10.20 -0.14 8.98
N ALA A 56 10.07 -0.77 10.14
CA ALA A 56 9.54 -2.12 10.23
C ALA A 56 8.01 -2.06 10.18
N PRO A 57 7.34 -2.82 9.28
CA PRO A 57 5.88 -2.84 9.22
C PRO A 57 5.29 -3.44 10.50
N GLY A 58 4.18 -2.87 10.96
CA GLY A 58 3.40 -3.44 12.05
C GLY A 58 2.68 -4.73 11.64
N PRO A 59 2.12 -5.50 12.58
CA PRO A 59 1.49 -6.79 12.28
C PRO A 59 0.36 -6.70 11.23
N VAL A 60 -0.49 -5.67 11.31
CA VAL A 60 -1.58 -5.47 10.35
C VAL A 60 -1.08 -5.13 8.95
N VAL A 61 0.02 -4.37 8.84
CA VAL A 61 0.65 -4.02 7.55
C VAL A 61 1.31 -5.25 6.93
N SER A 62 1.96 -6.09 7.73
CA SER A 62 2.53 -7.35 7.24
C SER A 62 1.45 -8.29 6.68
N ARG A 63 0.30 -8.43 7.37
CA ARG A 63 -0.83 -9.23 6.86
C ARG A 63 -1.46 -8.62 5.62
N PHE A 64 -1.57 -7.30 5.59
CA PHE A 64 -2.03 -6.58 4.41
C PHE A 64 -1.15 -6.92 3.20
N PHE A 65 0.18 -6.82 3.35
CA PHE A 65 1.13 -7.23 2.32
C PHE A 65 0.95 -8.68 1.89
N GLU A 66 0.87 -9.63 2.82
CA GLU A 66 0.62 -11.05 2.49
C GLU A 66 -0.62 -11.23 1.61
N ILE A 67 -1.71 -10.52 1.91
CA ILE A 67 -2.95 -10.56 1.14
C ILE A 67 -2.78 -9.91 -0.25
N VAL A 68 -2.25 -8.68 -0.33
CA VAL A 68 -2.15 -7.97 -1.63
C VAL A 68 -1.11 -8.59 -2.56
N TYR A 69 -0.09 -9.29 -2.05
CA TYR A 69 0.87 -10.04 -2.87
C TYR A 69 0.32 -11.42 -3.31
N ALA A 70 -0.51 -12.06 -2.49
CA ALA A 70 -1.19 -13.29 -2.84
C ALA A 70 -2.28 -13.06 -3.89
N MET A 71 -2.96 -11.91 -3.81
CA MET A 71 -3.90 -11.43 -4.83
C MET A 71 -3.14 -10.74 -5.97
N PRO A 72 -3.67 -10.71 -7.20
CA PRO A 72 -3.13 -9.88 -8.27
C PRO A 72 -3.59 -8.43 -8.09
N LEU A 73 -3.17 -7.76 -7.01
CA LEU A 73 -3.54 -6.37 -6.72
C LEU A 73 -2.37 -5.40 -6.83
N ILE A 74 -1.13 -5.86 -6.69
CA ILE A 74 0.04 -5.02 -6.88
C ILE A 74 0.24 -4.73 -8.38
N ILE A 75 0.13 -3.46 -8.74
CA ILE A 75 0.30 -2.97 -10.10
C ILE A 75 1.75 -2.52 -10.29
N SER A 76 2.41 -3.06 -11.30
CA SER A 76 3.75 -2.66 -11.71
C SER A 76 3.65 -1.48 -12.67
N PHE A 77 4.07 -0.30 -12.20
CA PHE A 77 4.12 0.94 -12.98
C PHE A 77 5.19 1.91 -12.42
N ASP A 78 5.44 3.01 -13.14
CA ASP A 78 6.39 4.03 -12.72
C ASP A 78 5.77 5.01 -11.70
N TRP A 79 5.91 4.69 -10.42
CA TRP A 79 5.48 5.56 -9.32
C TRP A 79 6.14 6.95 -9.36
N GLY A 80 7.41 7.01 -9.78
CA GLY A 80 8.19 8.24 -9.85
C GLY A 80 7.67 9.21 -10.91
N ALA A 81 7.01 8.71 -11.95
CA ALA A 81 6.37 9.52 -12.98
C ALA A 81 4.90 9.89 -12.67
N TRP A 82 4.29 9.34 -11.61
CA TRP A 82 2.88 9.58 -11.31
C TRP A 82 2.67 10.77 -10.36
N ASP A 83 2.74 11.99 -10.91
CA ASP A 83 2.58 13.25 -10.18
C ASP A 83 1.23 13.36 -9.45
N GLU A 84 0.16 12.91 -10.11
CA GLU A 84 -1.19 12.87 -9.55
C GLU A 84 -1.27 11.96 -8.32
N GLY A 85 -0.74 10.74 -8.40
CA GLY A 85 -0.72 9.81 -7.27
C GLY A 85 0.03 10.36 -6.08
N ARG A 86 1.14 11.08 -6.30
CA ARG A 86 1.86 11.76 -5.21
C ARG A 86 1.05 12.89 -4.58
N THR A 87 0.27 13.61 -5.39
CA THR A 87 -0.63 14.67 -4.90
C THR A 87 -1.71 14.06 -4.01
N ILE A 88 -2.35 12.99 -4.48
CA ILE A 88 -3.37 12.24 -3.73
C ILE A 88 -2.80 11.70 -2.41
N ALA A 89 -1.67 10.98 -2.47
CA ALA A 89 -1.07 10.34 -1.30
C ALA A 89 -0.54 11.33 -0.24
N SER A 90 -0.28 12.58 -0.64
CA SER A 90 0.20 13.63 0.27
C SER A 90 -0.92 14.48 0.87
N ASP A 91 -2.14 14.38 0.36
CA ASP A 91 -3.29 15.15 0.84
C ASP A 91 -4.18 14.32 1.77
N GLN A 92 -4.14 14.65 3.06
CA GLN A 92 -4.94 13.98 4.09
C GLN A 92 -6.44 14.22 3.97
N ASN A 93 -6.87 15.22 3.19
CA ASN A 93 -8.28 15.57 3.00
C ASN A 93 -8.78 15.18 1.60
N PHE A 94 -7.98 14.45 0.82
CA PHE A 94 -8.41 14.00 -0.49
C PHE A 94 -9.62 13.06 -0.35
N ASP A 95 -10.63 13.28 -1.19
CA ASP A 95 -11.82 12.42 -1.24
C ASP A 95 -11.52 11.13 -2.01
N LEU A 96 -11.08 10.10 -1.28
CA LEU A 96 -10.75 8.79 -1.87
C LEU A 96 -11.98 8.07 -2.45
N ASP A 97 -13.20 8.41 -2.00
CA ASP A 97 -14.43 7.81 -2.53
C ASP A 97 -14.74 8.28 -3.97
N ALA A 98 -14.11 9.36 -4.42
CA ALA A 98 -14.22 9.86 -5.79
C ALA A 98 -13.38 9.07 -6.80
N LEU A 99 -12.47 8.20 -6.34
CA LEU A 99 -11.57 7.42 -7.18
C LEU A 99 -12.19 6.07 -7.58
N ASP A 100 -11.78 5.56 -8.74
CA ASP A 100 -12.13 4.20 -9.13
C ASP A 100 -11.24 3.16 -8.43
N LEU A 101 -11.69 1.89 -8.44
CA LEU A 101 -10.96 0.80 -7.80
C LEU A 101 -9.54 0.60 -8.36
N PRO A 102 -9.28 0.68 -9.68
CA PRO A 102 -7.93 0.62 -10.22
C PRO A 102 -7.01 1.70 -9.66
N THR A 103 -7.46 2.96 -9.57
CA THR A 103 -6.66 4.07 -9.01
C THR A 103 -6.38 3.85 -7.53
N LEU A 104 -7.38 3.42 -6.76
CA LEU A 104 -7.19 3.05 -5.35
C LEU A 104 -6.16 1.93 -5.20
N CYS A 105 -6.18 0.92 -6.07
CA CYS A 105 -5.19 -0.16 -6.06
C CYS A 105 -3.80 0.32 -6.48
N LYS A 106 -3.68 1.31 -7.37
CA LYS A 106 -2.38 1.92 -7.69
C LYS A 106 -1.79 2.54 -6.44
N LEU A 107 -2.58 3.18 -5.57
CA LEU A 107 -2.08 3.78 -4.33
C LEU A 107 -1.55 2.79 -3.27
N ILE A 108 -1.76 1.47 -3.45
CA ILE A 108 -1.42 0.41 -2.49
C ILE A 108 0.01 -0.16 -2.66
N THR A 109 0.83 0.39 -3.57
CA THR A 109 2.13 -0.20 -3.97
C THR A 109 3.31 0.08 -3.06
#